data_AF-A0A9P1I9X2-F1
#
_entry.id   AF-A0A9P1I9X2-F1
#
_cell.length_a   1.000
_cell.length_b   1.000
_cell.length_c   1.000
_cell.angle_alpha   90.00
_cell.angle_beta   90.00
_cell.angle_gamma   90.00
#
_symmetry.space_group_name_H-M   'P 1'
#
loop_
_entity.id
_entity.type
_entity.pdbx_description
1 polymer ?
#
loop_
_entity_poly.entity_id
_entity_poly.type
_entity_poly.pdbx_seq_one_letter_code
_entity_poly.pdbx_strand_id
1 'polypeptide(L)'
;MLRRSQSGFEICRRLIRKRRTPDEASSSILEEGTTFSDVHNVILNPTTKLPYPEKQLREHLEKTSTDLLRERNKQKYGGKKKLSSEIDFSHIPIVEHVVLLFPGQGAQFVGMGKKLMEIAAAKAIFDEASEVLGYDMLKLCLDGPKDKIEQTLYCQPAVVTSSVAAFEALKSQDDSIEENLTDTAGFSVGEYSAMVAGGIISFSDAIKIVKTRAEAMSECSKLVKSGMVTVRVKGSSRIEKAINDARNVAREAGELDICEVANYLYCGTRVIGASETCLRFLEQNQEKYNIQVLKKITTVEKVMQALYQADIQRAVCNVYSNYTGHILPAKKAEIRGALSKQVNNPVKWEQIQQLLFRKHENEKFPRFYEVGPGRQLGAMLLQTSKKAYKTYQQYSC
;
A
#
# COMPACT_ATOMS: atom_id res chain seq x y z
N MET A 1 35.72 3.97 -77.61
CA MET A 1 36.54 2.74 -77.46
C MET A 1 35.82 1.79 -76.50
N LEU A 2 35.37 0.64 -77.02
CA LEU A 2 35.12 -0.69 -76.39
C LEU A 2 34.52 -0.75 -74.95
N ARG A 3 33.24 -1.15 -74.76
CA ARG A 3 32.64 -2.52 -74.70
C ARG A 3 32.76 -3.26 -73.34
N ARG A 4 31.57 -3.58 -72.76
CA ARG A 4 31.08 -4.86 -72.12
C ARG A 4 31.93 -5.48 -70.97
N SER A 5 31.42 -6.19 -69.95
CA SER A 5 30.11 -6.70 -69.48
C SER A 5 30.34 -7.61 -68.23
N GLN A 6 29.31 -7.78 -67.37
CA GLN A 6 29.05 -8.93 -66.44
C GLN A 6 30.04 -9.15 -65.27
N SER A 7 29.72 -9.70 -64.08
CA SER A 7 28.57 -10.29 -63.37
C SER A 7 28.95 -10.28 -61.85
N GLY A 8 28.03 -10.16 -60.89
CA GLY A 8 27.51 -11.31 -60.14
C GLY A 8 27.83 -11.25 -58.62
N PHE A 9 26.83 -11.66 -57.82
CA PHE A 9 26.84 -12.11 -56.42
C PHE A 9 26.72 -11.12 -55.23
N GLU A 10 25.56 -11.23 -54.56
CA GLU A 10 25.25 -10.86 -53.17
C GLU A 10 26.15 -11.56 -52.15
N ILE A 11 26.57 -10.86 -51.07
CA ILE A 11 26.75 -11.47 -49.74
C ILE A 11 26.40 -10.46 -48.64
N CYS A 12 25.38 -10.80 -47.84
CA CYS A 12 25.02 -10.20 -46.55
C CYS A 12 26.20 -10.17 -45.56
N ARG A 13 26.45 -9.05 -44.86
CA ARG A 13 27.25 -9.03 -43.63
C ARG A 13 26.52 -8.38 -42.45
N ARG A 14 26.26 -9.23 -41.46
CA ARG A 14 25.73 -8.97 -40.12
C ARG A 14 26.58 -7.95 -39.35
N LEU A 15 25.90 -6.99 -38.70
CA LEU A 15 26.47 -6.09 -37.70
C LEU A 15 26.78 -6.85 -36.39
N ILE A 16 28.07 -6.96 -36.07
CA ILE A 16 28.58 -7.49 -34.80
C ILE A 16 28.58 -6.34 -33.77
N ARG A 17 27.77 -6.44 -32.72
CA ARG A 17 27.83 -5.55 -31.54
C ARG A 17 29.13 -5.84 -30.75
N LYS A 18 30.02 -4.85 -30.65
CA LYS A 18 31.19 -4.83 -29.76
C LYS A 18 30.77 -4.84 -28.29
N ARG A 19 31.33 -5.76 -27.50
CA ARG A 19 31.28 -5.77 -26.02
C ARG A 19 32.11 -4.61 -25.46
N ARG A 20 31.58 -3.87 -24.47
CA ARG A 20 32.35 -2.96 -23.60
C ARG A 20 32.96 -3.75 -22.43
N THR A 21 34.18 -3.38 -22.07
CA THR A 21 34.96 -3.89 -20.93
C THR A 21 34.50 -3.28 -19.61
N PRO A 22 34.65 -3.99 -18.47
CA PRO A 22 34.35 -3.47 -17.14
C PRO A 22 35.59 -2.80 -16.52
N ASP A 23 35.45 -1.57 -16.03
CA ASP A 23 36.09 -1.08 -14.79
C ASP A 23 35.86 0.43 -14.64
N GLU A 24 34.95 0.78 -13.73
CA GLU A 24 34.95 1.99 -12.87
C GLU A 24 33.79 1.82 -11.88
N ALA A 25 34.04 1.03 -10.83
CA ALA A 25 33.09 0.80 -9.76
C ALA A 25 33.10 1.98 -8.78
N SER A 26 32.21 2.95 -8.97
CA SER A 26 31.68 3.75 -7.85
C SER A 26 30.29 4.31 -8.15
N SER A 27 29.40 4.13 -7.17
CA SER A 27 28.08 4.76 -6.97
C SER A 27 26.81 4.11 -7.58
N SER A 28 25.89 3.83 -6.65
CA SER A 28 24.43 3.63 -6.76
C SER A 28 23.88 2.24 -7.18
N ILE A 29 23.61 1.41 -6.17
CA ILE A 29 22.80 0.16 -6.19
C ILE A 29 21.30 0.44 -6.49
N LEU A 30 20.93 1.62 -6.99
CA LEU A 30 19.54 2.10 -7.08
C LEU A 30 18.85 1.96 -8.44
N GLU A 31 19.51 1.46 -9.49
CA GLU A 31 18.93 1.52 -10.84
C GLU A 31 18.23 0.25 -11.35
N GLU A 32 18.46 -0.94 -10.79
CA GLU A 32 17.92 -2.19 -11.34
C GLU A 32 16.68 -2.74 -10.61
N GLY A 33 15.69 -1.87 -10.37
CA GLY A 33 14.34 -2.30 -10.00
C GLY A 33 13.46 -2.39 -11.25
N THR A 34 12.86 -3.56 -11.53
CA THR A 34 11.86 -3.69 -12.60
C THR A 34 10.62 -2.89 -12.20
N THR A 35 10.35 -1.77 -12.85
CA THR A 35 9.15 -0.97 -12.60
C THR A 35 7.94 -1.60 -13.29
N PHE A 36 6.72 -1.26 -12.88
CA PHE A 36 5.50 -1.74 -13.56
C PHE A 36 5.49 -1.35 -15.06
N SER A 37 6.02 -0.15 -15.37
CA SER A 37 6.19 0.33 -16.74
C SER A 37 7.13 -0.58 -17.55
N ASP A 38 8.14 -1.16 -16.92
CA ASP A 38 9.08 -2.09 -17.58
C ASP A 38 8.45 -3.46 -17.83
N VAL A 39 7.40 -3.84 -17.08
CA VAL A 39 6.67 -5.11 -17.26
C VAL A 39 5.58 -4.99 -18.33
N HIS A 40 4.93 -3.82 -18.45
CA HIS A 40 3.79 -3.61 -19.36
C HIS A 40 4.18 -3.03 -20.73
N ASN A 41 5.40 -2.50 -20.88
CA ASN A 41 5.97 -2.22 -22.21
C ASN A 41 6.52 -3.48 -22.90
N VAL A 42 6.46 -4.64 -22.27
CA VAL A 42 6.84 -5.92 -22.89
C VAL A 42 5.67 -6.42 -23.70
N ILE A 43 5.82 -6.46 -25.03
CA ILE A 43 4.98 -7.25 -25.91
C ILE A 43 4.98 -8.67 -25.35
N LEU A 44 3.83 -9.10 -24.80
CA LEU A 44 3.69 -10.43 -24.20
C LEU A 44 3.85 -11.48 -25.29
N ASN A 45 5.07 -11.99 -25.46
CA ASN A 45 5.27 -13.24 -26.15
C ASN A 45 4.66 -14.36 -25.30
N PRO A 46 4.00 -15.37 -25.91
CA PRO A 46 3.28 -16.45 -25.22
C PRO A 46 4.16 -17.33 -24.30
N THR A 47 5.46 -17.05 -24.20
CA THR A 47 6.44 -17.73 -23.35
C THR A 47 6.85 -16.95 -22.10
N THR A 48 6.36 -15.72 -21.91
CA THR A 48 6.75 -14.87 -20.78
C THR A 48 6.02 -15.29 -19.51
N LYS A 49 6.72 -15.96 -18.58
CA LYS A 49 6.16 -16.28 -17.25
C LYS A 49 6.00 -15.00 -16.43
N LEU A 50 4.76 -14.70 -16.05
CA LEU A 50 4.41 -13.59 -15.15
C LEU A 50 5.01 -13.82 -13.75
N PRO A 51 5.31 -12.76 -12.98
CA PRO A 51 5.89 -12.86 -11.65
C PRO A 51 4.92 -13.37 -10.55
N TYR A 52 3.72 -13.80 -10.93
CA TYR A 52 2.70 -14.32 -10.02
C TYR A 52 2.63 -15.85 -10.10
N PRO A 53 2.44 -16.55 -8.97
CA PRO A 53 2.19 -17.99 -8.96
C PRO A 53 1.03 -18.38 -9.88
N GLU A 54 1.17 -19.47 -10.64
CA GLU A 54 0.12 -19.98 -11.55
C GLU A 54 -1.22 -20.19 -10.85
N LYS A 55 -1.21 -20.52 -9.55
CA LYS A 55 -2.43 -20.64 -8.74
C LYS A 55 -3.15 -19.30 -8.58
N GLN A 56 -2.43 -18.20 -8.38
CA GLN A 56 -3.02 -16.86 -8.28
C GLN A 56 -3.54 -16.38 -9.64
N LEU A 57 -2.82 -16.71 -10.72
CA LEU A 57 -3.30 -16.46 -12.08
C LEU A 57 -4.55 -17.29 -12.39
N ARG A 58 -4.59 -18.57 -12.00
CA ARG A 58 -5.78 -19.42 -12.12
C ARG A 58 -6.93 -18.92 -11.26
N GLU A 59 -6.72 -18.58 -9.99
CA GLU A 59 -7.75 -17.99 -9.14
C GLU A 59 -8.26 -16.67 -9.71
N HIS A 60 -7.38 -15.85 -10.30
CA HIS A 60 -7.76 -14.63 -10.98
C HIS A 60 -8.57 -14.94 -12.25
N LEU A 61 -8.10 -15.84 -13.12
CA LEU A 61 -8.77 -16.24 -14.36
C LEU A 61 -10.12 -16.93 -14.09
N GLU A 62 -10.20 -17.78 -13.07
CA GLU A 62 -11.43 -18.43 -12.61
C GLU A 62 -12.37 -17.40 -12.01
N LYS A 63 -11.89 -16.47 -11.16
CA LYS A 63 -12.71 -15.34 -10.67
C LYS A 63 -13.22 -14.51 -11.84
N THR A 64 -12.38 -14.14 -12.80
CA THR A 64 -12.77 -13.42 -14.01
C THR A 64 -13.79 -14.21 -14.83
N SER A 65 -13.62 -15.53 -14.99
CA SER A 65 -14.60 -16.39 -15.67
C SER A 65 -15.94 -16.47 -14.92
N THR A 66 -15.89 -16.57 -13.60
CA THR A 66 -17.06 -16.60 -12.72
C THR A 66 -17.77 -15.24 -12.73
N ASP A 67 -17.01 -14.16 -12.77
CA ASP A 67 -17.50 -12.79 -12.82
C ASP A 67 -18.07 -12.46 -14.21
N LEU A 68 -17.46 -12.95 -15.30
CA LEU A 68 -18.02 -12.92 -16.66
C LEU A 68 -19.32 -13.75 -16.76
N LEU A 69 -19.37 -14.92 -16.13
CA LEU A 69 -20.59 -15.74 -16.01
C LEU A 69 -21.67 -15.00 -15.21
N ARG A 70 -21.29 -14.33 -14.11
CA ARG A 70 -22.19 -13.49 -13.32
C ARG A 70 -22.69 -12.28 -14.11
N GLU A 71 -21.85 -11.62 -14.90
CA GLU A 71 -22.24 -10.53 -15.80
C GLU A 71 -23.19 -11.01 -16.88
N ARG A 72 -22.88 -12.14 -17.53
CA ARG A 72 -23.75 -12.77 -18.53
C ARG A 72 -25.10 -13.18 -17.94
N ASN A 73 -25.11 -13.72 -16.72
CA ASN A 73 -26.35 -14.05 -16.01
C ASN A 73 -27.11 -12.79 -15.57
N LYS A 74 -26.42 -11.71 -15.20
CA LYS A 74 -27.01 -10.41 -14.86
C LYS A 74 -27.64 -9.73 -16.08
N GLN A 75 -27.03 -9.84 -17.25
CA GLN A 75 -27.58 -9.42 -18.54
C GLN A 75 -28.77 -10.27 -18.97
N LYS A 76 -28.72 -11.59 -18.73
CA LYS A 76 -29.75 -12.54 -19.18
C LYS A 76 -31.00 -12.60 -18.30
N TYR A 77 -30.86 -12.44 -16.99
CA TYR A 77 -31.95 -12.67 -16.04
C TYR A 77 -32.36 -11.44 -15.22
N GLY A 78 -31.75 -10.27 -15.45
CA GLY A 78 -32.10 -9.05 -14.71
C GLY A 78 -31.88 -9.18 -13.20
N GLY A 79 -30.62 -9.12 -12.76
CA GLY A 79 -30.32 -9.12 -11.31
C GLY A 79 -30.70 -7.80 -10.64
N LYS A 80 -31.08 -7.84 -9.35
CA LYS A 80 -31.10 -6.63 -8.49
C LYS A 80 -29.81 -5.85 -8.75
N LYS A 81 -29.89 -4.60 -9.22
CA LYS A 81 -28.73 -3.72 -9.43
C LYS A 81 -27.92 -3.72 -8.14
N LYS A 82 -26.81 -4.46 -8.09
CA LYS A 82 -25.81 -4.34 -7.03
C LYS A 82 -25.41 -2.86 -7.07
N LEU A 83 -25.64 -2.11 -5.99
CA LEU A 83 -25.13 -0.74 -5.91
C LEU A 83 -23.63 -0.82 -6.22
N SER A 84 -23.20 -0.10 -7.25
CA SER A 84 -21.77 0.09 -7.47
C SER A 84 -21.21 0.73 -6.21
N SER A 85 -20.13 0.18 -5.68
CA SER A 85 -19.42 0.80 -4.55
C SER A 85 -18.50 1.93 -5.03
N GLU A 86 -18.27 1.99 -6.34
CA GLU A 86 -17.54 3.08 -6.99
C GLU A 86 -18.47 4.27 -7.22
N ILE A 87 -17.97 5.45 -6.84
CA ILE A 87 -18.54 6.76 -7.11
C ILE A 87 -17.92 7.29 -8.40
N ASP A 88 -18.77 7.74 -9.31
CA ASP A 88 -18.36 8.23 -10.64
C ASP A 88 -18.02 9.72 -10.60
N PHE A 89 -16.77 10.02 -10.95
CA PHE A 89 -16.21 11.39 -11.04
C PHE A 89 -15.84 11.78 -12.48
N SER A 90 -16.43 11.13 -13.49
CA SER A 90 -16.17 11.40 -14.91
C SER A 90 -16.51 12.83 -15.35
N HIS A 91 -17.28 13.57 -14.55
CA HIS A 91 -17.60 14.97 -14.77
C HIS A 91 -16.46 15.94 -14.40
N ILE A 92 -15.48 15.49 -13.61
CA ILE A 92 -14.29 16.28 -13.24
C ILE A 92 -13.14 15.85 -14.16
N PRO A 93 -12.38 16.79 -14.76
CA PRO A 93 -11.17 16.44 -15.51
C PRO A 93 -10.16 15.68 -14.64
N ILE A 94 -9.54 14.62 -15.19
CA ILE A 94 -8.61 13.77 -14.42
C ILE A 94 -7.45 14.56 -13.80
N VAL A 95 -6.98 15.62 -14.46
CA VAL A 95 -5.90 16.47 -13.94
C VAL A 95 -6.28 17.29 -12.70
N GLU A 96 -7.58 17.47 -12.47
CA GLU A 96 -8.12 18.20 -11.32
C GLU A 96 -8.45 17.26 -10.16
N HIS A 97 -8.69 15.97 -10.44
CA HIS A 97 -8.91 14.93 -9.43
C HIS A 97 -7.83 14.96 -8.35
N VAL A 98 -8.28 14.90 -7.10
CA VAL A 98 -7.46 14.86 -5.90
C VAL A 98 -7.53 13.45 -5.32
N VAL A 99 -6.35 12.82 -5.21
CA VAL A 99 -6.17 11.53 -4.56
C VAL A 99 -5.37 11.72 -3.28
N LEU A 100 -5.99 11.47 -2.11
CA LEU A 100 -5.30 11.58 -0.83
C LEU A 100 -4.74 10.22 -0.39
N LEU A 101 -3.47 10.21 -0.04
CA LEU A 101 -2.71 9.06 0.43
C LEU A 101 -2.32 9.28 1.90
N PHE A 102 -2.74 8.39 2.79
CA PHE A 102 -2.51 8.53 4.23
C PHE A 102 -1.47 7.53 4.74
N PRO A 103 -0.34 7.99 5.29
CA PRO A 103 0.74 7.12 5.76
C PRO A 103 0.31 6.27 6.96
N GLY A 104 1.03 5.17 7.17
CA GLY A 104 0.82 4.26 8.29
C GLY A 104 1.88 4.37 9.38
N GLN A 105 1.87 3.40 10.30
CA GLN A 105 2.91 3.25 11.31
C GLN A 105 4.31 3.14 10.67
N GLY A 106 5.28 3.83 11.26
CA GLY A 106 6.65 3.97 10.76
C GLY A 106 6.94 5.35 10.16
N ALA A 107 5.91 6.16 9.92
CA ALA A 107 6.05 7.51 9.39
C ALA A 107 6.23 8.60 10.46
N GLN A 108 5.92 8.29 11.72
CA GLN A 108 6.01 9.21 12.85
C GLN A 108 7.44 9.71 13.11
N PHE A 109 7.56 10.95 13.58
CA PHE A 109 8.81 11.55 14.04
C PHE A 109 8.51 12.62 15.11
N VAL A 110 9.47 12.88 16.00
CA VAL A 110 9.34 13.96 17.01
C VAL A 110 9.40 15.31 16.30
N GLY A 111 8.47 16.20 16.62
CA GLY A 111 8.26 17.48 15.94
C GLY A 111 7.22 17.43 14.83
N MET A 112 6.57 16.28 14.60
CA MET A 112 5.43 16.21 13.68
C MET A 112 4.26 17.03 14.24
N GLY A 113 3.55 17.74 13.38
CA GLY A 113 2.48 18.67 13.76
C GLY A 113 2.95 20.12 13.95
N LYS A 114 4.26 20.38 14.07
CA LYS A 114 4.79 21.74 14.28
C LYS A 114 4.37 22.71 13.17
N LYS A 115 4.28 22.24 11.92
CA LYS A 115 3.90 23.10 10.78
C LYS A 115 2.41 23.45 10.79
N LEU A 116 1.60 22.68 11.51
CA LEU A 116 0.16 22.81 11.57
C LEU A 116 -0.30 23.76 12.68
N MET A 117 0.60 24.19 13.56
CA MET A 117 0.24 24.93 14.77
C MET A 117 -0.36 26.30 14.50
N GLU A 118 -0.10 26.91 13.34
CA GLU A 118 -0.73 28.18 12.99
C GLU A 118 -2.15 28.03 12.43
N ILE A 119 -2.63 26.78 12.26
CA ILE A 119 -3.90 26.49 11.58
C ILE A 119 -4.92 25.99 12.61
N ALA A 120 -5.97 26.78 12.83
CA ALA A 120 -6.99 26.50 13.84
C ALA A 120 -7.69 25.14 13.63
N ALA A 121 -8.02 24.81 12.38
CA ALA A 121 -8.66 23.54 12.03
C ALA A 121 -7.78 22.32 12.41
N ALA A 122 -6.46 22.43 12.21
CA ALA A 122 -5.54 21.35 12.57
C ALA A 122 -5.35 21.23 14.09
N LYS A 123 -5.28 22.36 14.82
CA LYS A 123 -5.23 22.37 16.29
C LYS A 123 -6.44 21.66 16.90
N ALA A 124 -7.64 21.93 16.39
CA ALA A 124 -8.88 21.28 16.86
C ALA A 124 -8.82 19.75 16.76
N ILE A 125 -8.20 19.20 15.72
CA ILE A 125 -7.99 17.75 15.58
C ILE A 125 -7.06 17.20 16.68
N PHE A 126 -5.99 17.92 17.04
CA PHE A 126 -5.13 17.49 18.15
C PHE A 126 -5.85 17.58 19.50
N ASP A 127 -6.68 18.59 19.71
CA ASP A 127 -7.47 18.76 20.93
C ASP A 127 -8.50 17.64 21.08
N GLU A 128 -9.27 17.34 20.02
CA GLU A 128 -10.24 16.24 19.98
C GLU A 128 -9.55 14.88 20.23
N ALA A 129 -8.38 14.65 19.62
CA ALA A 129 -7.60 13.44 19.87
C ALA A 129 -7.18 13.33 21.34
N SER A 130 -6.74 14.45 21.94
CA SER A 130 -6.28 14.49 23.32
C SER A 130 -7.43 14.19 24.30
N GLU A 131 -8.62 14.71 24.03
CA GLU A 131 -9.84 14.41 24.79
C GLU A 131 -10.20 12.91 24.74
N VAL A 132 -10.21 12.32 23.54
CA VAL A 132 -10.55 10.89 23.36
C VAL A 132 -9.49 9.97 24.00
N LEU A 133 -8.22 10.34 23.91
CA LEU A 133 -7.11 9.49 24.36
C LEU A 133 -6.85 9.61 25.86
N GLY A 134 -7.14 10.78 26.46
CA GLY A 134 -6.88 11.09 27.86
C GLY A 134 -5.44 11.56 28.14
N TYR A 135 -4.71 11.99 27.11
CA TYR A 135 -3.38 12.56 27.22
C TYR A 135 -3.13 13.57 26.10
N ASP A 136 -2.20 14.49 26.32
CA ASP A 136 -1.84 15.53 25.35
C ASP A 136 -1.14 14.94 24.12
N MET A 137 -1.91 14.76 23.05
CA MET A 137 -1.44 14.20 21.78
C MET A 137 -0.51 15.19 21.08
N LEU A 138 -0.78 16.49 21.16
CA LEU A 138 0.04 17.49 20.50
C LEU A 138 1.43 17.54 21.09
N LYS A 139 1.54 17.63 22.43
CA LYS A 139 2.81 17.60 23.14
C LYS A 139 3.59 16.32 22.88
N LEU A 140 2.90 15.18 22.79
CA LEU A 140 3.55 13.92 22.40
C LEU A 140 4.15 14.00 20.99
N CYS A 141 3.44 14.58 20.02
CA CYS A 141 3.92 14.73 18.65
C CYS A 141 5.07 15.74 18.54
N LEU A 142 5.01 16.86 19.26
CA LEU A 142 6.02 17.92 19.23
C LEU A 142 7.28 17.56 20.00
N ASP A 143 7.13 17.11 21.25
CA ASP A 143 8.21 17.04 22.24
C ASP A 143 8.39 15.64 22.84
N GLY A 144 7.49 14.70 22.55
CA GLY A 144 7.47 13.39 23.17
C GLY A 144 8.79 12.65 23.00
N PRO A 145 9.29 11.94 24.03
CA PRO A 145 10.53 11.20 23.91
C PRO A 145 10.40 10.19 22.78
N LYS A 146 11.43 10.12 21.94
CA LYS A 146 11.44 9.31 20.72
C LYS A 146 11.01 7.86 20.96
N ASP A 147 11.47 7.25 22.05
CA ASP A 147 11.11 5.86 22.39
C ASP A 147 9.62 5.69 22.71
N LYS A 148 8.94 6.73 23.17
CA LYS A 148 7.49 6.70 23.43
C LYS A 148 6.70 6.83 22.14
N ILE A 149 7.09 7.75 21.24
CA ILE A 149 6.39 7.93 19.96
C ILE A 149 6.59 6.72 19.03
N GLU A 150 7.64 5.93 19.21
CA GLU A 150 7.90 4.70 18.45
C GLU A 150 7.11 3.48 18.95
N GLN A 151 6.59 3.52 20.18
CA GLN A 151 5.74 2.45 20.71
C GLN A 151 4.42 2.39 19.95
N THR A 152 3.99 1.19 19.58
CA THR A 152 2.76 0.94 18.79
C THR A 152 1.53 1.61 19.41
N LEU A 153 1.44 1.59 20.75
CA LEU A 153 0.38 2.22 21.54
C LEU A 153 0.18 3.71 21.19
N TYR A 154 1.28 4.44 20.98
CA TYR A 154 1.27 5.88 20.78
C TYR A 154 1.42 6.27 19.32
N CYS A 155 2.24 5.52 18.55
CA CYS A 155 2.55 5.87 17.17
C CYS A 155 1.30 5.84 16.28
N GLN A 156 0.40 4.88 16.50
CA GLN A 156 -0.79 4.71 15.67
C GLN A 156 -1.79 5.88 15.82
N PRO A 157 -2.25 6.22 17.04
CA PRO A 157 -3.05 7.42 17.24
C PRO A 157 -2.35 8.69 16.77
N ALA A 158 -1.04 8.81 16.97
CA ALA A 158 -0.28 10.00 16.60
C ALA A 158 -0.19 10.19 15.08
N VAL A 159 0.06 9.13 14.31
CA VAL A 159 0.05 9.17 12.83
C VAL A 159 -1.34 9.54 12.31
N VAL A 160 -2.40 8.92 12.82
CA VAL A 160 -3.78 9.20 12.37
C VAL A 160 -4.17 10.63 12.69
N THR A 161 -3.91 11.10 13.92
CA THR A 161 -4.19 12.48 14.34
C THR A 161 -3.44 13.47 13.45
N SER A 162 -2.15 13.25 13.22
CA SER A 162 -1.33 14.16 12.42
C SER A 162 -1.73 14.17 10.95
N SER A 163 -2.15 13.03 10.40
CA SER A 163 -2.69 12.92 9.05
C SER A 163 -4.02 13.64 8.88
N VAL A 164 -4.96 13.50 9.82
CA VAL A 164 -6.25 14.19 9.74
C VAL A 164 -6.07 15.69 9.99
N ALA A 165 -5.20 16.09 10.91
CA ALA A 165 -4.86 17.49 11.14
C ALA A 165 -4.22 18.13 9.88
N ALA A 166 -3.33 17.40 9.21
CA ALA A 166 -2.74 17.82 7.94
C ALA A 166 -3.79 17.94 6.82
N PHE A 167 -4.78 17.04 6.79
CA PHE A 167 -5.89 17.12 5.84
C PHE A 167 -6.77 18.35 6.07
N GLU A 168 -7.17 18.61 7.33
CA GLU A 168 -7.95 19.79 7.68
C GLU A 168 -7.19 21.09 7.39
N ALA A 169 -5.88 21.10 7.62
CA ALA A 169 -5.01 22.21 7.25
C ALA A 169 -4.95 22.44 5.74
N LEU A 170 -4.71 21.37 4.96
CA LEU A 170 -4.66 21.43 3.50
C LEU A 170 -6.00 21.94 2.93
N LYS A 171 -7.11 21.40 3.42
CA LYS A 171 -8.46 21.81 3.04
C LYS A 171 -8.74 23.29 3.33
N SER A 172 -8.27 23.81 4.47
CA SER A 172 -8.44 25.22 4.84
C SER A 172 -7.63 26.21 3.99
N GLN A 173 -6.65 25.72 3.23
CA GLN A 173 -5.77 26.54 2.39
C GLN A 173 -6.10 26.46 0.91
N ASP A 174 -6.79 25.40 0.47
CA ASP A 174 -7.16 25.14 -0.91
C ASP A 174 -8.51 24.42 -0.95
N ASP A 175 -9.59 25.18 -1.22
CA ASP A 175 -10.96 24.66 -1.30
C ASP A 175 -11.11 23.59 -2.41
N SER A 176 -10.24 23.62 -3.44
CA SER A 176 -10.27 22.65 -4.54
C SER A 176 -9.95 21.23 -4.08
N ILE A 177 -9.36 21.06 -2.89
CA ILE A 177 -9.02 19.77 -2.30
C ILE A 177 -10.29 18.98 -1.97
N GLU A 178 -11.31 19.63 -1.41
CA GLU A 178 -12.57 18.98 -1.06
C GLU A 178 -13.47 18.83 -2.30
N GLU A 179 -13.58 19.87 -3.13
CA GLU A 179 -14.43 19.86 -4.33
C GLU A 179 -14.01 18.78 -5.35
N ASN A 180 -12.70 18.54 -5.48
CA ASN A 180 -12.15 17.58 -6.44
C ASN A 180 -11.69 16.27 -5.80
N LEU A 181 -12.08 15.99 -4.55
CA LEU A 181 -11.70 14.75 -3.86
C LEU A 181 -12.39 13.53 -4.48
N THR A 182 -11.66 12.76 -5.28
CA THR A 182 -12.23 11.58 -5.96
C THR A 182 -11.89 10.27 -5.26
N ASP A 183 -10.69 10.17 -4.69
CA ASP A 183 -10.17 8.93 -4.13
C ASP A 183 -9.35 9.16 -2.85
N THR A 184 -9.50 8.28 -1.87
CA THR A 184 -8.67 8.25 -0.66
C THR A 184 -8.16 6.84 -0.39
N ALA A 185 -6.90 6.72 -0.02
CA ALA A 185 -6.29 5.45 0.35
C ALA A 185 -5.33 5.66 1.50
N GLY A 186 -5.29 4.73 2.45
CA GLY A 186 -4.36 4.83 3.57
C GLY A 186 -3.65 3.51 3.82
N PHE A 187 -2.37 3.56 4.17
CA PHE A 187 -1.56 2.36 4.37
C PHE A 187 -1.75 1.82 5.79
N SER A 188 -2.29 0.60 5.93
CA SER A 188 -2.54 -0.05 7.23
C SER A 188 -3.38 0.84 8.15
N VAL A 189 -2.82 1.37 9.24
CA VAL A 189 -3.54 2.29 10.15
C VAL A 189 -3.97 3.60 9.45
N GLY A 190 -3.31 4.00 8.37
CA GLY A 190 -3.72 5.16 7.57
C GLY A 190 -5.10 5.01 6.94
N GLU A 191 -5.64 3.78 6.81
CA GLU A 191 -7.01 3.55 6.30
C GLU A 191 -8.05 4.29 7.12
N TYR A 192 -7.83 4.45 8.43
CA TYR A 192 -8.73 5.22 9.29
C TYR A 192 -8.74 6.71 8.93
N SER A 193 -7.58 7.30 8.63
CA SER A 193 -7.51 8.68 8.12
C SER A 193 -8.18 8.82 6.75
N ALA A 194 -8.01 7.82 5.87
CA ALA A 194 -8.69 7.79 4.57
C ALA A 194 -10.22 7.72 4.70
N MET A 195 -10.70 6.93 5.66
CA MET A 195 -12.13 6.84 5.98
C MET A 195 -12.70 8.12 6.59
N VAL A 196 -11.92 8.83 7.41
CA VAL A 196 -12.31 10.15 7.95
C VAL A 196 -12.41 11.17 6.81
N ALA A 197 -11.38 11.28 5.97
CA ALA A 197 -11.39 12.17 4.81
C ALA A 197 -12.50 11.82 3.79
N GLY A 198 -12.80 10.53 3.63
CA GLY A 198 -13.91 10.05 2.81
C GLY A 198 -15.29 10.13 3.49
N GLY A 199 -15.39 10.70 4.69
CA GLY A 199 -16.64 10.91 5.41
C GLY A 199 -17.33 9.62 5.87
N ILE A 200 -16.63 8.49 5.95
CA ILE A 200 -17.21 7.19 6.34
C ILE A 200 -17.33 7.06 7.86
N ILE A 201 -16.39 7.60 8.62
CA ILE A 201 -16.39 7.60 10.09
C ILE A 201 -15.98 8.98 10.60
N SER A 202 -16.45 9.35 11.80
CA SER A 202 -15.97 10.57 12.48
C SER A 202 -14.52 10.42 12.93
N PHE A 203 -13.83 11.55 13.14
CA PHE A 203 -12.46 11.53 13.68
C PHE A 203 -12.42 10.93 15.10
N SER A 204 -13.32 11.35 15.99
CA SER A 204 -13.48 10.74 17.32
C SER A 204 -13.59 9.22 17.29
N ASP A 205 -14.44 8.67 16.41
CA ASP A 205 -14.61 7.21 16.31
C ASP A 205 -13.38 6.54 15.73
N ALA A 206 -12.74 7.16 14.72
CA ALA A 206 -11.48 6.68 14.17
C ALA A 206 -10.40 6.56 15.27
N ILE A 207 -10.24 7.59 16.12
CA ILE A 207 -9.26 7.58 17.20
C ILE A 207 -9.61 6.54 18.28
N LYS A 208 -10.88 6.35 18.64
CA LYS A 208 -11.29 5.27 19.57
C LYS A 208 -10.94 3.87 19.03
N ILE A 209 -11.20 3.64 17.75
CA ILE A 209 -10.85 2.37 17.09
C ILE A 209 -9.32 2.19 17.06
N VAL A 210 -8.59 3.24 16.67
CA VAL A 210 -7.13 3.21 16.56
C VAL A 210 -6.47 3.02 17.92
N LYS A 211 -6.98 3.65 18.98
CA LYS A 211 -6.55 3.42 20.37
C LYS A 211 -6.67 1.94 20.75
N THR A 212 -7.87 1.39 20.57
CA THR A 212 -8.15 -0.03 20.85
C THR A 212 -7.23 -0.95 20.04
N ARG A 213 -7.01 -0.61 18.77
CA ARG A 213 -6.10 -1.34 17.89
C ARG A 213 -4.65 -1.30 18.37
N ALA A 214 -4.18 -0.13 18.76
CA ALA A 214 -2.82 0.09 19.21
C ALA A 214 -2.53 -0.63 20.52
N GLU A 215 -3.46 -0.58 21.48
CA GLU A 215 -3.41 -1.29 22.76
C GLU A 215 -3.29 -2.79 22.55
N ALA A 216 -4.22 -3.37 21.81
CA ALA A 216 -4.22 -4.79 21.50
C ALA A 216 -2.98 -5.28 20.74
N MET A 217 -2.56 -4.54 19.71
CA MET A 217 -1.33 -4.89 18.98
C MET A 217 -0.10 -4.80 19.88
N SER A 218 -0.09 -3.87 20.84
CA SER A 218 0.97 -3.73 21.83
C SER A 218 0.92 -4.79 22.93
N GLU A 219 -0.24 -5.33 23.28
CA GLU A 219 -0.36 -6.43 24.24
C GLU A 219 0.15 -7.73 23.64
N CYS A 220 -0.29 -8.05 22.44
CA CYS A 220 0.05 -9.33 21.84
C CYS A 220 1.49 -9.41 21.34
N SER A 221 2.13 -8.28 21.02
CA SER A 221 3.59 -8.25 20.77
C SER A 221 4.42 -8.67 22.00
N LYS A 222 3.85 -8.60 23.21
CA LYS A 222 4.49 -9.08 24.45
C LYS A 222 4.32 -10.59 24.64
N LEU A 223 3.29 -11.20 24.03
CA LEU A 223 2.97 -12.62 24.21
C LEU A 223 3.80 -13.53 23.31
N VAL A 224 4.10 -13.09 22.08
CA VAL A 224 4.80 -13.91 21.08
C VAL A 224 6.01 -13.15 20.55
N LYS A 225 7.19 -13.76 20.62
CA LYS A 225 8.39 -13.26 19.95
C LYS A 225 8.24 -13.44 18.44
N SER A 226 7.73 -12.40 17.79
CA SER A 226 7.58 -12.32 16.34
C SER A 226 8.32 -11.12 15.78
N GLY A 227 8.42 -11.06 14.46
CA GLY A 227 8.99 -9.95 13.71
C GLY A 227 8.48 -9.98 12.27
N MET A 228 8.89 -9.02 11.46
CA MET A 228 8.42 -8.83 10.10
C MET A 228 9.60 -8.44 9.27
N VAL A 229 9.81 -9.14 8.17
CA VAL A 229 10.95 -8.90 7.30
C VAL A 229 10.51 -8.35 5.96
N THR A 230 11.06 -7.21 5.52
CA THR A 230 10.84 -6.76 4.14
C THR A 230 11.66 -7.63 3.21
N VAL A 231 11.01 -8.23 2.21
CA VAL A 231 11.60 -9.17 1.26
C VAL A 231 11.40 -8.69 -0.17
N ARG A 232 12.50 -8.62 -0.92
CA ARG A 232 12.47 -8.45 -2.37
C ARG A 232 12.35 -9.80 -3.06
N VAL A 233 11.46 -9.87 -4.04
CA VAL A 233 11.13 -11.08 -4.82
C VAL A 233 11.18 -10.77 -6.32
N LYS A 234 11.67 -11.73 -7.09
CA LYS A 234 11.75 -11.77 -8.55
C LYS A 234 10.80 -12.83 -9.08
N GLY A 235 10.55 -12.87 -10.39
CA GLY A 235 9.70 -13.90 -11.01
C GLY A 235 10.19 -15.34 -10.78
N SER A 236 11.49 -15.53 -10.51
CA SER A 236 12.08 -16.83 -10.16
C SER A 236 12.11 -17.12 -8.66
N SER A 237 11.71 -16.17 -7.80
CA SER A 237 11.72 -16.36 -6.35
C SER A 237 10.68 -17.39 -5.91
N ARG A 238 11.08 -18.27 -4.99
CA ARG A 238 10.22 -19.35 -4.49
C ARG A 238 9.66 -19.01 -3.11
N ILE A 239 9.02 -17.85 -2.99
CA ILE A 239 8.63 -17.30 -1.68
C ILE A 239 7.62 -18.17 -0.92
N GLU A 240 6.65 -18.75 -1.61
CA GLU A 240 5.67 -19.65 -0.97
C GLU A 240 6.35 -20.89 -0.39
N LYS A 241 7.35 -21.43 -1.10
CA LYS A 241 8.16 -22.53 -0.59
C LYS A 241 9.01 -22.09 0.60
N ALA A 242 9.62 -20.91 0.54
CA ALA A 242 10.41 -20.37 1.66
C ALA A 242 9.57 -20.24 2.94
N ILE A 243 8.35 -19.72 2.81
CA ILE A 243 7.40 -19.60 3.92
C ILE A 243 7.04 -20.99 4.48
N ASN A 244 6.66 -21.93 3.62
CA ASN A 244 6.28 -23.29 4.07
C ASN A 244 7.44 -24.02 4.75
N ASP A 245 8.64 -23.94 4.19
CA ASP A 245 9.83 -24.57 4.77
C ASP A 245 10.19 -23.91 6.12
N ALA A 246 10.06 -22.59 6.25
CA ALA A 246 10.23 -21.87 7.52
C ALA A 246 9.25 -22.36 8.60
N ARG A 247 7.97 -22.53 8.23
CA ARG A 247 6.94 -23.06 9.14
C ARG A 247 7.24 -24.48 9.59
N ASN A 248 7.72 -25.34 8.67
CA ASN A 248 8.09 -26.71 9.00
C ASN A 248 9.23 -26.75 10.02
N VAL A 249 10.27 -25.91 9.84
CA VAL A 249 11.37 -25.81 10.81
C VAL A 249 10.89 -25.36 12.19
N ALA A 250 10.01 -24.35 12.25
CA ALA A 250 9.42 -23.93 13.53
C ALA A 250 8.61 -25.05 14.19
N ARG A 251 7.82 -25.80 13.40
CA ARG A 251 7.03 -26.93 13.90
C ARG A 251 7.89 -28.08 14.43
N GLU A 252 8.98 -28.41 13.72
CA GLU A 252 9.95 -29.42 14.16
C GLU A 252 10.67 -29.01 15.45
N ALA A 253 10.88 -27.71 15.65
CA ALA A 253 11.43 -27.15 16.89
C ALA A 253 10.40 -27.04 18.03
N GLY A 254 9.13 -27.39 17.81
CA GLY A 254 8.06 -27.23 18.80
C GLY A 254 7.67 -25.77 19.08
N GLU A 255 7.99 -24.86 18.15
CA GLU A 255 7.69 -23.44 18.24
C GLU A 255 6.46 -23.06 17.39
N LEU A 256 5.92 -21.86 17.61
CA LEU A 256 4.84 -21.31 16.79
C LEU A 256 5.30 -21.13 15.33
N ASP A 257 4.60 -21.76 14.39
CA ASP A 257 4.90 -21.78 12.96
C ASP A 257 4.26 -20.60 12.21
N ILE A 258 4.34 -19.41 12.80
CA ILE A 258 3.84 -18.18 12.18
C ILE A 258 4.84 -17.72 11.13
N CYS A 259 4.42 -17.64 9.87
CA CYS A 259 5.19 -17.04 8.78
C CYS A 259 4.24 -16.70 7.61
N GLU A 260 3.94 -15.43 7.40
CA GLU A 260 2.93 -14.94 6.46
C GLU A 260 3.32 -13.63 5.81
N VAL A 261 2.84 -13.40 4.59
CA VAL A 261 2.97 -12.07 3.97
C VAL A 261 2.07 -11.10 4.74
N ALA A 262 2.65 -10.10 5.39
CA ALA A 262 1.92 -9.06 6.11
C ALA A 262 1.57 -7.85 5.21
N ASN A 263 2.44 -7.50 4.26
CA ASN A 263 2.18 -6.37 3.35
C ASN A 263 2.65 -6.66 1.93
N TYR A 264 1.85 -6.29 0.94
CA TYR A 264 2.25 -6.15 -0.47
C TYR A 264 2.53 -4.67 -0.72
N LEU A 265 3.80 -4.27 -0.82
CA LEU A 265 4.17 -2.84 -0.87
C LEU A 265 4.12 -2.29 -2.30
N TYR A 266 4.82 -2.94 -3.22
CA TYR A 266 4.88 -2.63 -4.65
C TYR A 266 5.48 -3.84 -5.38
N CYS A 267 5.55 -3.76 -6.72
CA CYS A 267 6.01 -4.87 -7.55
C CYS A 267 7.35 -5.43 -7.04
N GLY A 268 7.35 -6.73 -6.74
CA GLY A 268 8.55 -7.42 -6.27
C GLY A 268 8.99 -7.09 -4.84
N THR A 269 8.18 -6.38 -4.03
CA THR A 269 8.53 -6.10 -2.62
C THR A 269 7.35 -6.36 -1.68
N ARG A 270 7.61 -7.21 -0.68
CA ARG A 270 6.63 -7.68 0.30
C ARG A 270 7.21 -7.57 1.70
N VAL A 271 6.35 -7.59 2.71
CA VAL A 271 6.76 -7.71 4.12
C VAL A 271 6.20 -9.04 4.63
N ILE A 272 7.01 -9.82 5.34
CA ILE A 272 6.64 -11.12 5.88
C ILE A 272 6.66 -11.07 7.40
N GLY A 273 5.52 -11.20 8.06
CA GLY A 273 5.43 -11.39 9.50
C GLY A 273 5.66 -12.84 9.88
N ALA A 274 6.58 -13.12 10.80
CA ALA A 274 6.95 -14.46 11.18
C ALA A 274 7.46 -14.56 12.63
N SER A 275 7.41 -15.75 13.22
CA SER A 275 8.06 -16.07 14.48
C SER A 275 9.59 -15.96 14.34
N GLU A 276 10.29 -15.82 15.47
CA GLU A 276 11.74 -15.63 15.47
C GLU A 276 12.51 -16.72 14.70
N THR A 277 12.10 -17.98 14.83
CA THR A 277 12.72 -19.12 14.12
C THR A 277 12.44 -19.08 12.62
N CYS A 278 11.21 -18.77 12.22
CA CYS A 278 10.87 -18.58 10.82
C CYS A 278 11.68 -17.42 10.18
N LEU A 279 11.89 -16.32 10.91
CA LEU A 279 12.70 -15.19 10.43
C LEU A 279 14.17 -15.60 10.21
N ARG A 280 14.77 -16.28 11.19
CA ARG A 280 16.15 -16.79 11.08
C ARG A 280 16.30 -17.73 9.89
N PHE A 281 15.32 -18.61 9.67
CA PHE A 281 15.30 -19.49 8.51
C PHE A 281 15.30 -18.70 7.19
N LEU A 282 14.44 -17.68 7.05
CA LEU A 282 14.37 -16.85 5.85
C LEU A 282 15.67 -16.10 5.59
N GLU A 283 16.31 -15.57 6.64
CA GLU A 283 17.61 -14.87 6.55
C GLU A 283 18.74 -15.79 6.07
N GLN A 284 18.79 -17.04 6.57
CA GLN A 284 19.84 -18.00 6.22
C GLN A 284 19.66 -18.63 4.84
N ASN A 285 18.44 -18.66 4.30
CA ASN A 285 18.13 -19.35 3.05
C ASN A 285 17.81 -18.40 1.88
N GLN A 286 18.27 -17.14 1.96
CA GLN A 286 18.03 -16.12 0.94
C GLN A 286 18.41 -16.55 -0.47
N GLU A 287 19.61 -17.09 -0.66
CA GLU A 287 20.11 -17.56 -1.96
C GLU A 287 19.27 -18.73 -2.49
N LYS A 288 18.95 -19.70 -1.63
CA LYS A 288 18.16 -20.91 -1.96
C LYS A 288 16.79 -20.57 -2.54
N TYR A 289 16.12 -19.55 -2.00
CA TYR A 289 14.78 -19.14 -2.45
C TYR A 289 14.80 -17.93 -3.38
N ASN A 290 15.98 -17.39 -3.69
CA ASN A 290 16.20 -16.17 -4.44
C ASN A 290 15.38 -15.00 -3.87
N ILE A 291 15.49 -14.78 -2.56
CA ILE A 291 14.85 -13.67 -1.83
C ILE A 291 15.91 -12.80 -1.16
N GLN A 292 15.62 -11.52 -0.97
CA GLN A 292 16.52 -10.61 -0.26
C GLN A 292 15.81 -9.99 0.93
N VAL A 293 16.31 -10.23 2.14
CA VAL A 293 15.82 -9.70 3.42
C VAL A 293 16.39 -8.30 3.65
N LEU A 294 15.53 -7.33 3.96
CA LEU A 294 15.88 -5.90 4.06
C LEU A 294 15.75 -5.31 5.48
N LYS A 295 14.77 -5.70 6.31
CA LYS A 295 14.55 -5.11 7.66
C LYS A 295 13.55 -5.89 8.53
N LYS A 296 13.79 -6.04 9.85
CA LYS A 296 12.94 -6.73 10.89
C LYS A 296 11.97 -5.76 11.66
N ILE A 297 10.68 -6.11 11.90
CA ILE A 297 9.65 -5.29 12.63
C ILE A 297 8.57 -6.14 13.36
N THR A 298 8.17 -5.93 14.61
CA THR A 298 7.30 -6.88 15.40
C THR A 298 5.82 -6.45 15.56
N THR A 299 4.77 -7.32 15.46
CA THR A 299 3.34 -7.12 15.92
C THR A 299 2.46 -8.40 15.84
N VAL A 300 1.29 -8.52 16.55
CA VAL A 300 -0.15 -8.74 16.07
C VAL A 300 -1.20 -8.92 17.22
N GLU A 301 -2.41 -8.28 17.15
CA GLU A 301 -3.83 -8.81 17.38
C GLU A 301 -4.78 -8.39 18.56
N LYS A 302 -5.88 -7.63 18.28
CA LYS A 302 -7.29 -7.58 18.86
C LYS A 302 -8.03 -6.22 18.59
N VAL A 303 -8.99 -6.11 17.65
CA VAL A 303 -9.57 -4.77 17.26
C VAL A 303 -11.10 -4.75 17.14
N MET A 304 -11.76 -5.88 17.41
CA MET A 304 -13.12 -6.13 16.91
C MET A 304 -14.24 -5.32 17.57
N GLN A 305 -14.16 -5.02 18.86
CA GLN A 305 -15.29 -4.41 19.60
C GLN A 305 -15.50 -2.93 19.26
N ALA A 306 -14.43 -2.15 19.10
CA ALA A 306 -14.54 -0.71 18.81
C ALA A 306 -15.18 -0.42 17.43
N LEU A 307 -14.95 -1.29 16.44
CA LEU A 307 -15.52 -1.17 15.09
C LEU A 307 -17.06 -1.29 15.05
N TYR A 308 -17.66 -1.99 16.02
CA TYR A 308 -19.12 -2.14 16.07
C TYR A 308 -19.82 -0.88 16.59
N GLN A 309 -19.15 -0.08 17.42
CA GLN A 309 -19.73 1.11 18.05
C GLN A 309 -19.66 2.36 17.15
N ALA A 310 -18.70 2.40 16.22
CA ALA A 310 -18.55 3.52 15.30
C ALA A 310 -19.76 3.66 14.36
N ASP A 311 -20.22 4.89 14.18
CA ASP A 311 -21.24 5.18 13.18
C ASP A 311 -20.61 5.25 11.79
N ILE A 312 -21.19 4.51 10.85
CA ILE A 312 -20.68 4.40 9.48
C ILE A 312 -21.60 5.18 8.58
N GLN A 313 -21.02 6.17 7.91
CA GLN A 313 -21.69 7.04 6.96
C GLN A 313 -21.39 6.62 5.52
N ARG A 314 -22.13 7.23 4.57
CA ARG A 314 -21.90 7.00 3.15
C ARG A 314 -20.66 7.77 2.73
N ALA A 315 -19.74 7.10 2.02
CA ALA A 315 -18.55 7.73 1.50
C ALA A 315 -18.87 8.88 0.53
N VAL A 316 -18.14 9.99 0.63
CA VAL A 316 -18.22 11.12 -0.31
C VAL A 316 -17.30 10.92 -1.52
N CYS A 317 -16.28 10.06 -1.39
CA CYS A 317 -15.31 9.71 -2.43
C CYS A 317 -15.01 8.20 -2.43
N ASN A 318 -14.22 7.72 -3.40
CA ASN A 318 -13.80 6.33 -3.44
C ASN A 318 -12.74 6.04 -2.36
N VAL A 319 -13.10 5.28 -1.33
CA VAL A 319 -12.16 4.91 -0.24
C VAL A 319 -11.67 3.48 -0.44
N TYR A 320 -10.36 3.24 -0.40
CA TYR A 320 -9.76 1.93 -0.71
C TYR A 320 -9.48 1.08 0.54
N SER A 321 -9.82 -0.21 0.47
CA SER A 321 -9.59 -1.15 1.58
C SER A 321 -8.28 -1.91 1.46
N ASN A 322 -7.48 -1.92 2.55
CA ASN A 322 -6.25 -2.72 2.59
C ASN A 322 -6.51 -4.23 2.57
N TYR A 323 -7.69 -4.69 3.00
CA TYR A 323 -8.03 -6.11 3.02
C TYR A 323 -8.41 -6.63 1.62
N THR A 324 -9.28 -5.92 0.92
CA THR A 324 -9.75 -6.36 -0.41
C THR A 324 -8.80 -5.92 -1.52
N GLY A 325 -8.05 -4.82 -1.31
CA GLY A 325 -7.25 -4.15 -2.32
C GLY A 325 -8.09 -3.37 -3.33
N HIS A 326 -9.37 -3.14 -3.06
CA HIS A 326 -10.35 -2.47 -3.92
C HIS A 326 -11.13 -1.40 -3.12
N ILE A 327 -11.99 -0.64 -3.80
CA ILE A 327 -12.89 0.33 -3.17
C ILE A 327 -13.76 -0.38 -2.10
N LEU A 328 -13.92 0.27 -0.95
CA LEU A 328 -14.75 -0.18 0.16
C LEU A 328 -16.19 -0.40 -0.33
N PRO A 329 -16.87 -1.45 0.14
CA PRO A 329 -18.23 -1.73 -0.27
C PRO A 329 -19.20 -0.66 0.24
N ALA A 330 -20.27 -0.38 -0.53
CA ALA A 330 -21.27 0.62 -0.12
C ALA A 330 -22.08 0.25 1.13
N LYS A 331 -22.15 -1.04 1.52
CA LYS A 331 -22.95 -1.48 2.66
C LYS A 331 -22.15 -1.39 3.96
N LYS A 332 -22.73 -0.70 4.97
CA LYS A 332 -22.14 -0.53 6.31
C LYS A 332 -21.65 -1.85 6.95
N ALA A 333 -22.42 -2.93 6.85
CA ALA A 333 -22.04 -4.24 7.39
C ALA A 333 -20.82 -4.85 6.68
N GLU A 334 -20.70 -4.65 5.37
CA GLU A 334 -19.56 -5.13 4.58
C GLU A 334 -18.30 -4.29 4.87
N ILE A 335 -18.45 -2.98 5.12
CA ILE A 335 -17.35 -2.11 5.59
C ILE A 335 -16.81 -2.62 6.93
N ARG A 336 -17.67 -2.85 7.93
CA ARG A 336 -17.26 -3.41 9.23
C ARG A 336 -16.54 -4.75 9.06
N GLY A 337 -17.07 -5.61 8.19
CA GLY A 337 -16.45 -6.90 7.87
C GLY A 337 -15.07 -6.76 7.22
N ALA A 338 -14.87 -5.76 6.35
CA ALA A 338 -13.56 -5.49 5.74
C ALA A 338 -12.53 -4.98 6.76
N LEU A 339 -12.92 -4.04 7.63
CA LEU A 339 -12.04 -3.47 8.66
C LEU A 339 -11.66 -4.49 9.73
N SER A 340 -12.61 -5.32 10.14
CA SER A 340 -12.37 -6.46 11.02
C SER A 340 -11.27 -7.36 10.47
N LYS A 341 -11.36 -7.69 9.18
CA LYS A 341 -10.39 -8.60 8.54
C LYS A 341 -9.06 -7.93 8.26
N GLN A 342 -9.05 -6.61 8.06
CA GLN A 342 -7.84 -5.85 7.73
C GLN A 342 -6.70 -6.04 8.74
N VAL A 343 -7.02 -6.18 10.01
CA VAL A 343 -6.01 -6.28 11.07
C VAL A 343 -5.20 -7.57 10.97
N ASN A 344 -5.84 -8.66 10.55
CA ASN A 344 -5.28 -10.00 10.58
C ASN A 344 -5.00 -10.54 9.18
N ASN A 345 -5.10 -9.69 8.15
CA ASN A 345 -4.88 -10.07 6.77
C ASN A 345 -3.84 -9.16 6.12
N PRO A 346 -3.18 -9.62 5.04
CA PRO A 346 -2.14 -8.85 4.39
C PRO A 346 -2.68 -7.53 3.85
N VAL A 347 -1.92 -6.45 4.06
CA VAL A 347 -2.21 -5.14 3.46
C VAL A 347 -1.91 -5.19 1.96
N LYS A 348 -2.94 -4.95 1.14
CA LYS A 348 -2.89 -4.98 -0.33
C LYS A 348 -2.55 -3.63 -0.95
N TRP A 349 -1.48 -2.99 -0.48
CA TRP A 349 -1.10 -1.63 -0.91
C TRP A 349 -0.64 -1.58 -2.37
N GLU A 350 0.08 -2.60 -2.83
CA GLU A 350 0.42 -2.76 -4.24
C GLU A 350 -0.85 -2.75 -5.09
N GLN A 351 -1.86 -3.54 -4.74
CA GLN A 351 -3.11 -3.65 -5.51
C GLN A 351 -3.88 -2.32 -5.53
N ILE A 352 -3.92 -1.58 -4.42
CA ILE A 352 -4.54 -0.26 -4.35
C ILE A 352 -3.83 0.71 -5.30
N GLN A 353 -2.50 0.80 -5.25
CA GLN A 353 -1.72 1.66 -6.16
C GLN A 353 -1.93 1.26 -7.62
N GLN A 354 -2.03 -0.04 -7.90
CA GLN A 354 -2.29 -0.54 -9.26
C GLN A 354 -3.68 -0.13 -9.77
N LEU A 355 -4.71 -0.13 -8.92
CA LEU A 355 -6.03 0.35 -9.29
C LEU A 355 -6.04 1.87 -9.54
N LEU A 356 -5.42 2.64 -8.64
CA LEU A 356 -5.25 4.09 -8.82
C LEU A 356 -4.46 4.41 -10.10
N PHE A 357 -3.49 3.59 -10.47
CA PHE A 357 -2.72 3.75 -11.71
C PHE A 357 -3.52 3.37 -12.96
N ARG A 358 -4.17 2.19 -12.98
CA ARG A 358 -4.83 1.65 -14.17
C ARG A 358 -5.99 2.52 -14.66
N LYS A 359 -6.64 3.27 -13.76
CA LYS A 359 -7.66 4.27 -14.14
C LYS A 359 -7.13 5.32 -15.14
N HIS A 360 -5.82 5.53 -15.24
CA HIS A 360 -5.23 6.67 -15.95
C HIS A 360 -4.08 6.28 -16.91
N GLU A 361 -3.98 5.01 -17.33
CA GLU A 361 -2.83 4.49 -18.10
C GLU A 361 -2.57 5.23 -19.43
N ASN A 362 -3.62 5.78 -20.03
CA ASN A 362 -3.58 6.51 -21.32
C ASN A 362 -3.72 8.04 -21.17
N GLU A 363 -3.76 8.57 -19.94
CA GLU A 363 -4.08 9.97 -19.65
C GLU A 363 -3.01 10.65 -18.76
N LYS A 364 -3.21 11.95 -18.46
CA LYS A 364 -2.47 12.62 -17.38
C LYS A 364 -2.96 12.06 -16.03
N PHE A 365 -2.07 11.96 -15.06
CA PHE A 365 -2.39 11.45 -13.73
C PHE A 365 -3.11 12.51 -12.88
N PRO A 366 -3.94 12.09 -11.91
CA PRO A 366 -4.54 12.99 -10.93
C PRO A 366 -3.47 13.58 -9.99
N ARG A 367 -3.86 14.58 -9.20
CA ARG A 367 -2.99 15.14 -8.15
C ARG A 367 -2.96 14.18 -6.97
N PHE A 368 -1.79 13.59 -6.68
CA PHE A 368 -1.61 12.73 -5.52
C PHE A 368 -1.06 13.55 -4.35
N TYR A 369 -1.73 13.53 -3.20
CA TYR A 369 -1.24 14.17 -1.99
C TYR A 369 -0.97 13.11 -0.93
N GLU A 370 0.28 12.95 -0.48
CA GLU A 370 0.55 12.24 0.78
C GLU A 370 0.37 13.21 1.94
N VAL A 371 -0.61 12.94 2.80
CA VAL A 371 -1.07 13.86 3.85
C VAL A 371 -0.79 13.29 5.23
N GLY A 372 0.11 13.96 5.97
CA GLY A 372 0.54 13.55 7.31
C GLY A 372 2.07 13.42 7.44
N PRO A 373 2.55 12.66 8.44
CA PRO A 373 3.98 12.58 8.73
C PRO A 373 4.70 11.70 7.70
N GLY A 374 5.97 12.00 7.44
CA GLY A 374 6.81 11.19 6.56
C GLY A 374 6.50 11.34 5.06
N ARG A 375 7.19 10.54 4.24
CA ARG A 375 7.12 10.55 2.76
C ARG A 375 7.19 9.14 2.15
N GLN A 376 6.74 8.16 2.94
CA GLN A 376 6.95 6.75 2.61
C GLN A 376 6.07 6.33 1.44
N LEU A 377 4.86 6.86 1.34
CA LEU A 377 3.93 6.48 0.28
C LEU A 377 4.40 7.01 -1.07
N GLY A 378 4.94 8.23 -1.14
CA GLY A 378 5.57 8.79 -2.32
C GLY A 378 6.76 7.96 -2.79
N ALA A 379 7.59 7.47 -1.86
CA ALA A 379 8.68 6.56 -2.20
C ALA A 379 8.17 5.24 -2.82
N MET A 380 7.08 4.66 -2.28
CA MET A 380 6.46 3.46 -2.85
C MET A 380 5.77 3.74 -4.20
N LEU A 381 5.14 4.91 -4.34
CA LEU A 381 4.52 5.35 -5.57
C LEU A 381 5.56 5.52 -6.69
N LEU A 382 6.74 6.05 -6.37
CA LEU A 382 7.86 6.15 -7.32
C LEU A 382 8.32 4.78 -7.82
N GLN A 383 8.36 3.78 -6.94
CA GLN A 383 8.69 2.40 -7.32
C GLN A 383 7.60 1.75 -8.19
N THR A 384 6.35 2.15 -8.00
CA THR A 384 5.21 1.66 -8.78
C THR A 384 5.11 2.34 -10.15
N SER A 385 5.13 3.68 -10.19
CA SER A 385 4.98 4.48 -11.41
C SER A 385 5.72 5.82 -11.30
N LYS A 386 6.82 5.94 -12.07
CA LYS A 386 7.53 7.22 -12.25
C LYS A 386 6.65 8.31 -12.88
N LYS A 387 5.61 7.95 -13.64
CA LYS A 387 4.68 8.91 -14.26
C LYS A 387 3.72 9.50 -13.24
N ALA A 388 3.09 8.65 -12.41
CA ALA A 388 2.19 9.10 -11.34
C ALA A 388 2.93 9.93 -10.29
N TYR A 389 4.18 9.56 -9.99
CA TYR A 389 5.01 10.33 -9.06
C TYR A 389 5.28 11.78 -9.52
N LYS A 390 5.13 12.11 -10.82
CA LYS A 390 5.29 13.51 -11.27
C LYS A 390 4.19 14.43 -10.77
N THR A 391 3.02 13.89 -10.45
CA THR A 391 1.88 14.64 -9.90
C THR A 391 1.73 14.44 -8.39
N TYR A 392 2.71 13.82 -7.75
CA TYR A 392 2.77 13.62 -6.32
C TYR A 392 3.25 14.88 -5.59
N GLN A 393 2.57 15.20 -4.50
CA GLN A 393 2.91 16.26 -3.56
C GLN A 393 2.84 15.71 -2.15
N GLN A 394 3.71 16.21 -1.27
CA GLN A 394 3.69 15.88 0.14
C GLN A 394 3.14 17.08 0.92
N TYR A 395 2.07 16.86 1.67
CA TYR A 395 1.57 17.83 2.65
C TYR A 395 1.87 17.33 4.06
N SER A 396 2.99 17.80 4.60
CA SER A 396 3.57 17.30 5.86
C SER A 396 3.08 18.10 7.06
N CYS A 397 2.83 17.40 8.17
CA CYS A 397 2.53 17.95 9.48
C CYS A 397 3.77 18.41 10.26
#